data_AF-A0A919TES9-F1
#
_entry.id   AF-A0A919TES9-F1
#
_cell.length_a   1.000
_cell.length_b   1.000
_cell.length_c   1.000
_cell.angle_alpha   90.00
_cell.angle_beta   90.00
_cell.angle_gamma   90.00
#
_symmetry.space_group_name_H-M   'P 1'
#
loop_
_entity.id
_entity.type
_entity.pdbx_description
1 polymer ?
#
loop_
_entity_poly.entity_id
_entity_poly.type
_entity_poly.pdbx_seq_one_letter_code
_entity_poly.pdbx_strand_id
1 'polypeptide(L)'
;MSYETGRATDVDPSNVETRDDFARFLLAVLADFQSTGGVEWENGTLDRFFDGLSAVTDARVVQAPQADQEQASWRLFAEIVRAATGYE
;
A
#
# COMPACT_ATOMS: atom_id res chain seq x y z
N MET A 1 -15.21 -14.92 -19.50
CA MET A 1 -15.42 -13.77 -18.62
C MET A 1 -14.05 -13.37 -18.12
N SER A 2 -13.52 -12.23 -18.54
CA SER A 2 -12.36 -11.64 -17.87
C SER A 2 -12.86 -11.10 -16.54
N TYR A 3 -12.31 -11.59 -15.44
CA TYR A 3 -12.45 -10.87 -14.18
C TYR A 3 -11.63 -9.60 -14.34
N GLU A 4 -12.29 -8.43 -14.33
CA GLU A 4 -11.59 -7.16 -14.16
C GLU A 4 -11.15 -7.14 -12.69
N THR A 5 -9.99 -7.71 -12.41
CA THR A 5 -9.29 -7.48 -11.15
C THR A 5 -8.70 -6.07 -11.23
N GLY A 6 -8.99 -5.24 -10.25
CA GLY A 6 -8.45 -3.90 -10.14
C GLY A 6 -6.93 -3.91 -10.01
N ARG A 7 -6.33 -2.72 -9.94
CA ARG A 7 -4.88 -2.53 -9.78
C ARG A 7 -4.53 -2.02 -8.38
N ALA A 8 -3.24 -2.07 -8.05
CA ALA A 8 -2.69 -1.26 -6.96
C ALA A 8 -2.30 0.14 -7.47
N THR A 9 -1.89 1.01 -6.56
CA THR A 9 -1.21 2.27 -6.91
C THR A 9 0.17 2.02 -7.54
N ASP A 10 0.51 2.82 -8.54
CA ASP A 10 1.80 2.77 -9.25
C ASP A 10 2.91 3.55 -8.54
N VAL A 11 2.60 4.22 -7.43
CA VAL A 11 3.58 5.00 -6.67
C VAL A 11 4.59 4.07 -6.00
N ASP A 12 5.87 4.23 -6.32
CA ASP A 12 6.97 3.38 -5.81
C ASP A 12 7.40 3.76 -4.37
N PRO A 13 7.37 2.83 -3.40
CA PRO A 13 7.81 3.07 -2.03
C PRO A 13 9.33 2.99 -1.82
N SER A 14 10.11 2.52 -2.80
CA SER A 14 11.53 2.18 -2.63
C SER A 14 12.40 3.34 -2.12
N ASN A 15 12.06 4.57 -2.48
CA ASN A 15 12.80 5.78 -2.14
C ASN A 15 12.33 6.47 -0.84
N VAL A 16 11.46 5.84 -0.05
CA VAL A 16 10.94 6.41 1.19
C VAL A 16 11.87 6.12 2.37
N GLU A 17 12.70 7.09 2.75
CA GLU A 17 13.69 6.93 3.83
C GLU A 17 13.39 7.81 5.05
N THR A 18 12.76 8.95 4.83
CA THR A 18 12.44 9.93 5.87
C THR A 18 10.92 10.14 6.01
N ARG A 19 10.53 10.81 7.09
CA ARG A 19 9.15 11.25 7.30
C ARG A 19 8.65 12.14 6.16
N ASP A 20 9.51 13.00 5.62
CA ASP A 20 9.13 13.91 4.53
C ASP A 20 8.96 13.15 3.22
N ASP A 21 9.75 12.10 2.98
CA ASP A 21 9.55 11.21 1.83
C ASP A 21 8.22 10.47 1.95
N PHE A 22 7.88 9.99 3.16
CA PHE A 22 6.61 9.32 3.41
C PHE A 22 5.41 10.25 3.21
N ALA A 23 5.51 11.51 3.66
CA ALA A 23 4.47 12.50 3.42
C ALA A 23 4.28 12.78 1.92
N ARG A 24 5.38 12.89 1.15
CA ARG A 24 5.33 13.05 -0.30
C ARG A 24 4.73 11.81 -0.99
N PHE A 25 5.08 10.62 -0.54
CA PHE A 25 4.51 9.36 -1.01
C PHE A 25 2.99 9.33 -0.81
N LEU A 26 2.48 9.65 0.39
CA LEU A 26 1.04 9.65 0.67
C LEU A 26 0.27 10.63 -0.22
N LEU A 27 0.83 11.82 -0.47
CA LEU A 27 0.23 12.79 -1.38
C LEU A 27 0.18 12.28 -2.83
N ALA A 28 1.21 11.54 -3.27
CA ALA A 28 1.22 10.92 -4.59
C ALA A 28 0.17 9.79 -4.70
N VAL A 29 0.05 8.95 -3.67
CA VAL A 29 -0.98 7.89 -3.60
C VAL A 29 -2.39 8.50 -3.63
N LEU A 30 -2.61 9.58 -2.88
CA LEU A 30 -3.88 10.30 -2.91
C LEU A 30 -4.17 10.90 -4.29
N ALA A 31 -3.15 11.45 -4.97
CA ALA A 31 -3.32 11.98 -6.32
C ALA A 31 -3.66 10.88 -7.34
N ASP A 32 -3.06 9.69 -7.24
CA ASP A 32 -3.40 8.51 -8.07
C ASP A 32 -4.83 8.01 -7.78
N PHE A 33 -5.25 8.01 -6.51
CA PHE A 33 -6.62 7.69 -6.14
C PHE A 33 -7.64 8.63 -6.79
N GLN A 34 -7.36 9.94 -6.71
CA GLN A 34 -8.25 10.99 -7.22
C GLN A 34 -8.32 11.04 -8.75
N SER A 35 -7.29 10.57 -9.46
CA SER A 35 -7.25 10.59 -10.92
C SER A 35 -8.06 9.46 -11.53
N THR A 36 -7.73 8.21 -11.19
CA THR A 36 -8.39 7.01 -11.74
C THR A 36 -8.59 5.92 -10.69
N GLY A 37 -7.85 5.95 -9.57
CA GLY A 37 -7.84 4.87 -8.58
C GLY A 37 -9.18 4.59 -7.90
N GLY A 38 -10.07 5.58 -7.77
CA GLY A 38 -11.43 5.34 -7.26
C GLY A 38 -12.27 4.35 -8.07
N VAL A 39 -11.93 4.12 -9.34
CA VAL A 39 -12.59 3.14 -10.23
C VAL A 39 -11.67 1.96 -10.53
N GLU A 40 -10.36 2.19 -10.63
CA GLU A 40 -9.40 1.19 -11.08
C GLU A 40 -8.77 0.37 -9.96
N TRP A 41 -8.69 0.89 -8.73
CA TRP A 41 -8.05 0.16 -7.64
C TRP A 41 -8.92 -1.00 -7.17
N GLU A 42 -8.29 -2.14 -6.87
CA GLU A 42 -8.99 -3.28 -6.25
C GLU A 42 -9.66 -2.85 -4.93
N ASN A 43 -8.94 -2.04 -4.14
CA ASN A 43 -9.41 -1.47 -2.88
C ASN A 43 -9.71 0.03 -3.01
N GLY A 44 -10.48 0.41 -4.04
CA GLY A 44 -10.85 1.79 -4.37
C GLY A 44 -11.85 2.48 -3.42
N THR A 45 -12.26 1.84 -2.33
CA THR A 45 -13.10 2.45 -1.29
C THR A 45 -12.39 2.39 0.07
N LEU A 46 -12.74 3.32 0.96
CA LEU A 46 -12.07 3.45 2.25
C LEU A 46 -12.17 2.18 3.11
N ASP A 47 -13.33 1.51 3.08
CA ASP A 47 -13.57 0.25 3.78
C ASP A 47 -12.68 -0.88 3.25
N ARG A 48 -12.60 -1.07 1.93
CA ARG A 48 -11.74 -2.09 1.32
C ARG A 48 -10.26 -1.77 1.51
N PHE A 49 -9.89 -0.50 1.45
CA PHE A 49 -8.53 -0.06 1.74
C PHE A 49 -8.11 -0.41 3.17
N PHE A 50 -8.97 -0.17 4.16
CA PHE A 50 -8.67 -0.56 5.55
C PHE A 50 -8.62 -2.08 5.75
N ASP A 51 -9.45 -2.82 5.05
CA ASP A 51 -9.41 -4.29 5.06
C ASP A 51 -8.06 -4.81 4.51
N GLY A 52 -7.66 -4.34 3.33
CA GLY A 52 -6.36 -4.66 2.72
C GLY A 52 -5.18 -4.22 3.59
N LEU A 53 -5.26 -3.05 4.24
CA LEU A 53 -4.24 -2.55 5.16
C LEU A 53 -4.07 -3.48 6.37
N SER A 54 -5.19 -3.95 6.94
CA SER A 54 -5.19 -4.90 8.05
C SER A 54 -4.58 -6.24 7.63
N ALA A 55 -5.01 -6.77 6.49
CA ALA A 55 -4.54 -8.06 5.98
C ALA A 55 -3.02 -8.05 5.67
N VAL A 56 -2.52 -7.01 5.00
CA VAL A 56 -1.08 -6.87 4.71
C VAL A 56 -0.26 -6.71 5.99
N THR A 57 -0.76 -5.94 6.96
CA THR A 57 -0.03 -5.72 8.23
C THR A 57 0.04 -7.01 9.05
N ASP A 58 -1.00 -7.84 9.03
CA ASP A 58 -1.02 -9.14 9.72
C ASP A 58 -0.19 -10.20 8.97
N ALA A 59 -0.09 -10.09 7.64
CA ALA A 59 0.72 -10.96 6.80
C ALA A 59 2.22 -10.76 7.06
N ARG A 60 2.73 -11.44 8.09
CA ARG A 60 4.17 -11.51 8.38
C ARG A 60 4.90 -12.23 7.24
N VAL A 61 5.96 -11.62 6.72
CA VAL A 61 6.85 -12.26 5.74
C VAL A 61 7.58 -13.42 6.42
N VAL A 62 7.13 -14.64 6.16
CA VAL A 62 7.62 -15.88 6.81
C VAL A 62 9.15 -16.05 6.74
N GLN A 63 9.80 -15.43 5.74
CA GLN A 63 11.24 -15.54 5.50
C GLN A 63 12.09 -14.40 6.07
N ALA A 64 11.48 -13.32 6.59
CA ALA A 64 12.23 -12.22 7.19
C ALA A 64 12.63 -12.59 8.64
N PRO A 65 13.84 -12.25 9.10
CA PRO A 65 14.20 -12.37 10.51
C PRO A 65 13.18 -11.65 11.39
N GLN A 66 12.80 -12.24 12.53
CA GLN A 66 11.79 -11.66 13.42
C GLN A 66 12.14 -10.23 13.88
N ALA A 67 13.45 -9.94 14.05
CA ALA A 67 13.92 -8.60 14.38
C ALA A 67 13.60 -7.57 13.28
N ASP A 68 13.66 -7.97 12.02
CA ASP A 68 13.38 -7.10 10.86
C ASP A 68 11.87 -6.93 10.67
N GLN A 69 11.07 -7.93 11.03
CA GLN A 69 9.60 -7.85 11.00
C GLN A 69 9.04 -6.83 12.01
N GLU A 70 9.73 -6.64 13.14
CA GLU A 70 9.31 -5.71 14.21
C GLU A 70 9.98 -4.33 14.08
N GLN A 71 10.92 -4.16 13.14
CA GLN A 71 11.57 -2.88 12.90
C GLN A 71 10.73 -2.01 11.95
N ALA A 72 9.96 -1.09 12.53
CA ALA A 72 9.22 -0.11 11.75
C ALA A 72 10.17 0.84 10.99
N SER A 73 9.89 1.06 9.70
CA SER A 73 10.57 2.04 8.86
C SER A 73 9.56 2.81 8.01
N TRP A 74 9.93 4.01 7.56
CA TRP A 74 9.08 4.79 6.65
C TRP A 74 8.82 4.06 5.32
N ARG A 75 9.81 3.31 4.84
CA ARG A 75 9.66 2.41 3.69
C ARG A 75 8.62 1.33 3.93
N LEU A 76 8.68 0.64 5.07
CA LEU A 76 7.70 -0.40 5.43
C LEU A 76 6.28 0.17 5.45
N PHE A 77 6.07 1.36 6.03
CA PHE A 77 4.76 2.00 5.99
C PHE A 77 4.28 2.31 4.57
N ALA A 78 5.19 2.76 3.69
CA ALA A 78 4.86 3.01 2.28
C ALA A 78 4.51 1.72 1.52
N GLU A 79 5.25 0.63 1.77
CA GLU A 79 4.97 -0.69 1.21
C GLU A 79 3.61 -1.23 1.63
N ILE A 80 3.27 -1.13 2.93
CA ILE A 80 1.98 -1.54 3.47
C ILE A 80 0.84 -0.74 2.82
N VAL A 81 0.97 0.59 2.72
CA VAL A 81 -0.03 1.44 2.07
C VAL A 81 -0.20 1.08 0.59
N ARG A 82 0.90 0.88 -0.14
CA ARG A 82 0.84 0.48 -1.55
C ARG A 82 0.11 -0.84 -1.71
N ALA A 83 0.49 -1.86 -0.93
CA ALA A 83 -0.12 -3.17 -1.00
C ALA A 83 -1.62 -3.13 -0.66
N ALA A 84 -2.02 -2.33 0.33
CA ALA A 84 -3.41 -2.16 0.72
C ALA A 84 -4.33 -1.64 -0.40
N THR A 85 -3.80 -0.96 -1.41
CA THR A 85 -4.60 -0.50 -2.57
C THR A 85 -5.00 -1.62 -3.53
N GLY A 86 -4.32 -2.78 -3.47
CA GLY A 86 -4.45 -3.87 -4.45
C GLY A 86 -4.47 -5.28 -3.84
N TYR A 87 -4.66 -5.41 -2.53
CA TYR A 87 -4.65 -6.70 -1.83
C TYR A 87 -6.02 -7.39 -1.97
N GLU A 88 -6.03 -8.65 -2.45
CA GLU A 88 -7.21 -9.50 -2.65
C GLU A 88 -7.53 -10.40 -1.45
#